data_AF-A0A972DID6-F1
#
_entry.id   AF-A0A972DID6-F1
#
_cell.length_a   1.000
_cell.length_b   1.000
_cell.length_c   1.000
_cell.angle_alpha   90.00
_cell.angle_beta   90.00
_cell.angle_gamma   90.00
#
_symmetry.space_group_name_H-M   'P 1'
#
loop_
_entity.id
_entity.type
_entity.pdbx_description
1 polymer ?
#
loop_
_entity_poly.entity_id
_entity_poly.type
_entity_poly.pdbx_seq_one_letter_code
_entity_poly.pdbx_strand_id
1 'polypeptide(L)'
;MINYETSLLCWKENRDKCTVKDFFYKESTLEQARQGFLNNHPVMVSLCNSIKEKFGYLLETDSEYLIRMIEDTTPGPCHMNLSPEHDFGVPHGVWTWDPKDPDVIVDEITKTRFPNDKYPETGVLETHWGRPQRFTFYTGKSILYNRYHIFASFSGKVRFYKVQYMTEAAYNLAFLYRLTGHFPYAQKAREILLRFAEVYPYWLAHGMYGDIADMDPRIAGQDPANLPYPRTCLPPNESIRSIHVGYWSLGRATASGQEGGGFLLPMCITYSLIADAVSPENIPLFTQEERYKIEKDILLEGISLVVNDTKLNNKSCSNRFAALAVGILTGVEEYIRFGLEGFFNIVEDWYLKDGSTSESPSY
;
A
#
# COMPACT_ATOMS: atom_id res chain seq x y z
N MET A 1 17.31 11.02 12.46
CA MET A 1 16.19 10.06 12.50
C MET A 1 14.93 10.86 12.73
N ILE A 2 13.91 10.68 11.89
CA ILE A 2 12.62 11.36 12.05
C ILE A 2 11.80 10.57 13.07
N ASN A 3 11.31 11.26 14.10
CA ASN A 3 10.57 10.66 15.22
C ASN A 3 9.06 10.85 15.03
N TYR A 4 8.30 9.75 15.09
CA TYR A 4 6.85 9.75 14.87
C TYR A 4 6.08 10.63 15.87
N GLU A 5 6.43 10.61 17.16
CA GLU A 5 5.72 11.39 18.19
C GLU A 5 5.93 12.90 17.98
N THR A 6 7.14 13.30 17.58
CA THR A 6 7.42 14.68 17.17
C THR A 6 6.57 15.07 15.95
N SER A 7 6.53 14.23 14.92
CA SER A 7 5.73 14.49 13.72
C SER A 7 4.23 14.58 14.02
N LEU A 8 3.73 13.79 14.98
CA LEU A 8 2.34 13.85 15.43
C LEU A 8 2.02 15.17 16.14
N LEU A 9 2.95 15.72 16.92
CA LEU A 9 2.80 17.05 17.52
C LEU A 9 2.80 18.14 16.45
N CYS A 10 3.75 18.11 15.51
CA CYS A 10 3.81 19.03 14.37
C CYS A 10 2.50 19.04 13.56
N TRP A 11 1.96 17.85 13.26
CA TRP A 11 0.66 17.72 12.59
C TRP A 11 -0.44 18.42 13.39
N LYS A 12 -0.60 18.12 14.69
CA LYS A 12 -1.64 18.75 15.52
C LYS A 12 -1.53 20.28 15.56
N GLU A 13 -0.32 20.83 15.58
CA GLU A 13 -0.08 22.28 15.62
C GLU A 13 -0.35 22.99 14.28
N ASN A 14 -0.13 22.28 13.16
CA ASN A 14 -0.23 22.86 11.83
C ASN A 14 -1.52 22.49 11.09
N ARG A 15 -2.27 21.49 11.57
CA ARG A 15 -3.35 20.89 10.80
C ARG A 15 -4.44 21.87 10.38
N ASP A 16 -4.81 22.80 11.26
CA ASP A 16 -5.86 23.79 10.94
C ASP A 16 -5.40 24.81 9.88
N LYS A 17 -4.08 24.91 9.63
CA LYS A 17 -3.49 25.74 8.57
C LYS A 17 -3.41 24.99 7.23
N CYS A 18 -3.52 23.67 7.24
CA CYS A 18 -3.48 22.84 6.05
C CYS A 18 -4.87 22.79 5.40
N THR A 19 -5.05 23.55 4.33
CA THR A 19 -6.22 23.38 3.46
C THR A 19 -6.00 22.16 2.58
N VAL A 20 -6.82 21.12 2.76
CA VAL A 20 -6.75 19.88 1.97
C VAL A 20 -7.33 20.13 0.59
N LYS A 21 -6.58 20.85 -0.26
CA LYS A 21 -6.89 20.95 -1.69
C LYS A 21 -6.08 19.91 -2.44
N ASP A 22 -6.67 19.38 -3.52
CA ASP A 22 -5.94 18.55 -4.46
C ASP A 22 -4.73 19.33 -5.01
N PHE A 23 -3.54 18.80 -4.75
CA PHE A 23 -2.28 19.35 -5.24
C PHE A 23 -1.59 18.42 -6.26
N PHE A 24 -2.17 17.24 -6.51
CA PHE A 24 -1.66 16.29 -7.49
C PHE A 24 -2.15 16.61 -8.90
N TYR A 25 -3.40 17.06 -9.01
CA TYR A 25 -3.98 17.50 -10.27
C TYR A 25 -4.21 19.00 -10.28
N LYS A 26 -4.00 19.61 -11.45
CA LYS A 26 -4.43 21.00 -11.68
C LYS A 26 -5.96 21.02 -11.75
N GLU A 27 -6.59 21.85 -10.93
CA GLU A 27 -8.05 21.97 -10.90
C GLU A 27 -8.64 22.28 -12.28
N SER A 28 -7.98 23.13 -13.06
CA SER A 28 -8.39 23.43 -14.44
C SER A 28 -8.36 22.22 -15.36
N THR A 29 -7.44 21.28 -15.16
CA THR A 29 -7.36 20.04 -15.94
C THR A 29 -8.46 19.05 -15.53
N LEU A 30 -8.76 18.93 -14.24
CA LEU A 30 -9.88 18.11 -13.78
C LEU A 30 -11.22 18.65 -14.30
N GLU A 31 -11.42 19.96 -14.25
CA GLU A 31 -12.65 20.57 -14.77
C GLU A 31 -12.78 20.41 -16.29
N GLN A 32 -11.68 20.55 -17.04
CA GLN A 32 -11.69 20.24 -18.48
C GLN A 32 -12.06 18.79 -18.76
N ALA A 33 -11.51 17.84 -18.00
CA ALA A 33 -11.84 16.42 -18.14
C ALA A 33 -13.31 16.14 -17.82
N ARG A 34 -13.84 16.77 -16.76
CA ARG A 34 -15.26 16.71 -16.39
C ARG A 34 -16.16 17.26 -17.48
N GLN A 35 -15.86 18.45 -18.01
CA GLN A 35 -16.61 19.02 -19.13
C GLN A 35 -16.54 18.12 -20.37
N GLY A 36 -15.38 17.49 -20.62
CA GLY A 36 -15.23 16.48 -21.66
C GLY A 36 -16.20 15.30 -21.46
N PHE A 37 -16.30 14.77 -20.24
CA PHE A 37 -17.26 13.70 -19.92
C PHE A 37 -18.71 14.15 -20.11
N LEU A 38 -19.09 15.33 -19.58
CA LEU A 38 -20.46 15.87 -19.68
C LEU A 38 -20.87 16.14 -21.15
N ASN A 39 -19.92 16.52 -22.00
CA ASN A 39 -20.14 16.75 -23.42
C ASN A 39 -19.98 15.48 -24.28
N ASN A 40 -19.95 14.29 -23.67
CA ASN A 40 -19.81 13.00 -24.35
C ASN A 40 -18.53 12.87 -25.21
N HIS A 41 -17.42 13.48 -24.80
CA HIS A 41 -16.14 13.32 -25.49
C HIS A 41 -15.72 11.84 -25.49
N PRO A 42 -15.46 11.21 -26.65
CA PRO A 42 -15.29 9.75 -26.75
C PRO A 42 -14.21 9.19 -25.81
N VAL A 43 -13.08 9.88 -25.68
CA VAL A 43 -11.97 9.44 -24.80
C VAL A 43 -12.37 9.49 -23.33
N MET A 44 -13.11 10.52 -22.90
CA MET A 44 -13.48 10.69 -21.49
C MET A 44 -14.59 9.71 -21.10
N VAL A 45 -15.54 9.47 -22.00
CA VAL A 45 -16.57 8.45 -21.82
C VAL A 45 -15.94 7.06 -21.76
N SER A 46 -15.02 6.73 -22.67
CA SER A 46 -14.31 5.45 -22.67
C SER A 46 -13.52 5.22 -21.38
N LEU A 47 -12.78 6.23 -20.92
CA LEU A 47 -12.06 6.19 -19.64
C LEU A 47 -12.99 5.98 -18.46
N CYS A 48 -14.09 6.74 -18.36
CA CYS A 48 -15.04 6.58 -17.26
C CYS A 48 -15.70 5.20 -17.29
N ASN A 49 -16.03 4.69 -18.47
CA ASN A 49 -16.67 3.38 -18.61
C ASN A 49 -15.73 2.24 -18.22
N SER A 50 -14.45 2.29 -18.60
CA SER A 50 -13.49 1.24 -18.22
C SER A 50 -13.28 1.18 -16.71
N ILE A 51 -13.22 2.34 -16.04
CA ILE A 51 -13.11 2.40 -14.58
C ILE A 51 -14.40 1.89 -13.93
N LYS A 52 -15.58 2.29 -14.43
CA LYS A 52 -16.89 1.81 -13.93
C LYS A 52 -17.07 0.32 -14.13
N GLU A 53 -16.62 -0.24 -15.24
CA GLU A 53 -16.69 -1.68 -15.50
C GLU A 53 -15.87 -2.46 -14.47
N LYS A 54 -14.68 -1.97 -14.11
CA LYS A 54 -13.79 -2.65 -13.16
C LYS A 54 -14.20 -2.46 -11.69
N PHE A 55 -14.70 -1.29 -11.30
CA PHE A 55 -14.91 -0.93 -9.88
C PHE A 55 -16.34 -0.50 -9.53
N GLY A 56 -17.21 -0.25 -10.51
CA GLY A 56 -18.54 0.30 -10.28
C GLY A 56 -19.45 -0.60 -9.43
N TYR A 57 -19.29 -1.93 -9.53
CA TYR A 57 -20.05 -2.87 -8.71
C TYR A 57 -19.76 -2.73 -7.20
N LEU A 58 -18.63 -2.12 -6.82
CA LEU A 58 -18.32 -1.86 -5.41
C LEU A 58 -19.31 -0.90 -4.76
N LEU A 59 -20.07 -0.12 -5.53
CA LEU A 59 -21.15 0.71 -4.99
C LEU A 59 -22.28 -0.13 -4.36
N GLU A 60 -22.42 -1.38 -4.80
CA GLU A 60 -23.48 -2.30 -4.37
C GLU A 60 -23.02 -3.25 -3.25
N THR A 61 -21.74 -3.20 -2.88
CA THR A 61 -21.19 -4.05 -1.81
C THR A 61 -21.39 -3.43 -0.43
N ASP A 62 -21.51 -4.29 0.57
CA ASP A 62 -21.71 -3.92 1.97
C ASP A 62 -20.40 -3.88 2.77
N SER A 63 -20.53 -3.63 4.08
CA SER A 63 -19.40 -3.62 5.00
C SER A 63 -18.74 -4.99 5.18
N GLU A 64 -19.47 -6.09 5.02
CA GLU A 64 -18.90 -7.45 5.16
C GLU A 64 -17.95 -7.73 4.00
N TYR A 65 -18.34 -7.37 2.78
CA TYR A 65 -17.45 -7.44 1.62
C TYR A 65 -16.19 -6.59 1.85
N LEU A 66 -16.34 -5.36 2.35
CA LEU A 66 -15.22 -4.47 2.62
C LEU A 66 -14.24 -5.05 3.66
N ILE A 67 -14.75 -5.65 4.74
CA ILE A 67 -13.94 -6.33 5.77
C ILE A 67 -13.21 -7.54 5.18
N ARG A 68 -13.89 -8.32 4.32
CA ARG A 68 -13.30 -9.48 3.65
C ARG A 68 -12.19 -9.09 2.67
N MET A 69 -12.24 -7.90 2.09
CA MET A 69 -11.23 -7.39 1.15
C MET A 69 -10.08 -6.68 1.85
N ILE A 70 -10.35 -5.98 2.95
CA ILE A 70 -9.34 -5.26 3.74
C ILE A 70 -9.34 -5.89 5.11
N GLU A 71 -8.63 -7.01 5.23
CA GLU A 71 -8.64 -7.84 6.43
C GLU A 71 -7.85 -7.22 7.58
N ASP A 72 -8.17 -7.61 8.81
CA ASP A 72 -7.39 -7.25 10.00
C ASP A 72 -5.97 -7.82 9.95
N THR A 73 -5.80 -8.96 9.25
CA THR A 73 -4.50 -9.60 9.10
C THR A 73 -3.69 -8.91 8.02
N THR A 74 -2.44 -8.58 8.34
CA THR A 74 -1.45 -8.00 7.45
C THR A 74 -1.38 -8.80 6.14
N PRO A 75 -1.32 -8.14 4.97
CA PRO A 75 -0.94 -8.78 3.73
C PRO A 75 0.37 -9.54 3.93
N GLY A 76 0.37 -10.85 3.69
CA GLY A 76 1.55 -11.66 3.99
C GLY A 76 2.75 -11.24 3.14
N PRO A 77 3.96 -11.71 3.48
CA PRO A 77 5.15 -11.51 2.67
C PRO A 77 5.05 -12.31 1.35
N CYS A 78 4.42 -11.71 0.35
CA CYS A 78 3.80 -12.43 -0.76
C CYS A 78 4.37 -12.05 -2.14
N HIS A 79 5.40 -11.23 -2.19
CA HIS A 79 6.03 -10.90 -3.47
C HIS A 79 6.78 -12.11 -4.02
N MET A 80 7.44 -12.87 -3.13
CA MET A 80 8.14 -14.10 -3.46
C MET A 80 7.25 -15.30 -3.13
N ASN A 81 6.43 -15.75 -4.09
CA ASN A 81 5.40 -16.76 -3.85
C ASN A 81 5.34 -17.78 -4.99
N LEU A 82 6.37 -18.60 -5.16
CA LEU A 82 6.42 -19.58 -6.25
C LEU A 82 5.37 -20.70 -6.10
N SER A 83 4.85 -21.17 -7.23
CA SER A 83 4.01 -22.36 -7.32
C SER A 83 4.72 -23.63 -6.81
N PRO A 84 4.01 -24.50 -6.07
CA PRO A 84 4.57 -25.78 -5.67
C PRO A 84 4.66 -26.77 -6.84
N GLU A 85 3.97 -26.53 -7.95
CA GLU A 85 3.83 -27.48 -9.05
C GLU A 85 4.90 -27.32 -10.15
N HIS A 86 5.58 -26.18 -10.21
CA HIS A 86 6.64 -25.90 -11.18
C HIS A 86 7.55 -24.74 -10.75
N ASP A 87 8.58 -24.48 -11.55
CA ASP A 87 9.56 -23.39 -11.33
C ASP A 87 9.42 -22.22 -12.32
N PHE A 88 8.39 -22.22 -13.17
CA PHE A 88 8.10 -21.05 -14.00
C PHE A 88 7.73 -19.83 -13.14
N GLY A 89 8.30 -18.67 -13.47
CA GLY A 89 8.09 -17.42 -12.73
C GLY A 89 8.88 -17.30 -11.42
N VAL A 90 9.90 -18.13 -11.17
CA VAL A 90 10.80 -17.98 -10.00
C VAL A 90 11.33 -16.55 -9.88
N PRO A 91 11.36 -15.94 -8.67
CA PRO A 91 10.83 -16.46 -7.40
C PRO A 91 9.35 -16.12 -7.11
N HIS A 92 8.68 -15.36 -7.98
CA HIS A 92 7.39 -14.74 -7.72
C HIS A 92 6.17 -15.66 -7.95
N GLY A 93 6.30 -16.61 -8.87
CA GLY A 93 5.18 -17.34 -9.47
C GLY A 93 4.40 -16.49 -10.47
N VAL A 94 3.40 -17.11 -11.11
CA VAL A 94 2.51 -16.46 -12.09
C VAL A 94 1.06 -16.72 -11.69
N TRP A 95 0.39 -15.68 -11.21
CA TRP A 95 -0.87 -15.80 -10.49
C TRP A 95 -1.92 -14.88 -11.08
N THR A 96 -3.13 -15.39 -11.22
CA THR A 96 -4.34 -14.59 -11.43
C THR A 96 -5.22 -14.60 -10.19
N TRP A 97 -6.02 -13.56 -10.04
CA TRP A 97 -6.93 -13.36 -8.92
C TRP A 97 -8.14 -12.56 -9.41
N ASP A 98 -9.32 -12.87 -8.89
CA ASP A 98 -10.59 -12.22 -9.26
C ASP A 98 -11.24 -11.63 -8.00
N PRO A 99 -11.57 -10.32 -7.95
CA PRO A 99 -12.22 -9.72 -6.79
C PRO A 99 -13.65 -10.25 -6.53
N LYS A 100 -14.26 -10.96 -7.48
CA LYS A 100 -15.55 -11.66 -7.31
C LYS A 100 -15.40 -13.06 -6.71
N ASP A 101 -14.19 -13.62 -6.72
CA ASP A 101 -13.81 -14.86 -6.05
C ASP A 101 -12.57 -14.60 -5.17
N PRO A 102 -12.69 -13.69 -4.19
CA PRO A 102 -11.54 -12.97 -3.65
C PRO A 102 -10.65 -13.81 -2.72
N ASP A 103 -11.07 -15.01 -2.33
CA ASP A 103 -10.32 -15.85 -1.38
C ASP A 103 -9.41 -16.88 -2.05
N VAL A 104 -9.30 -16.84 -3.39
CA VAL A 104 -8.54 -17.81 -4.17
C VAL A 104 -7.63 -17.12 -5.18
N ILE A 105 -6.41 -17.61 -5.30
CA ILE A 105 -5.53 -17.33 -6.44
C ILE A 105 -5.46 -18.55 -7.36
N VAL A 106 -5.20 -18.32 -8.64
CA VAL A 106 -5.09 -19.37 -9.66
C VAL A 106 -3.72 -19.29 -10.32
N ASP A 107 -3.01 -20.41 -10.34
CA ASP A 107 -1.76 -20.53 -11.08
C ASP A 107 -2.04 -20.44 -12.59
N GLU A 108 -1.33 -19.56 -13.30
CA GLU A 108 -1.58 -19.34 -14.72
C GLU A 108 -1.17 -20.52 -15.61
N ILE A 109 -0.28 -21.39 -15.16
CA ILE A 109 0.26 -22.50 -15.95
C ILE A 109 -0.59 -23.75 -15.73
N THR A 110 -0.78 -24.16 -14.48
CA THR A 110 -1.47 -25.41 -14.14
C THR A 110 -2.96 -25.23 -13.93
N LYS A 111 -3.42 -23.98 -13.76
CA LYS A 111 -4.81 -23.63 -13.41
C LYS A 111 -5.24 -24.14 -12.03
N THR A 112 -4.30 -24.62 -11.22
CA THR A 112 -4.58 -25.02 -9.84
C THR A 112 -4.98 -23.81 -9.01
N ARG A 113 -6.05 -23.97 -8.25
CA ARG A 113 -6.62 -22.96 -7.35
C ARG A 113 -6.01 -23.13 -5.96
N PHE A 114 -5.54 -22.05 -5.35
CA PHE A 114 -4.96 -22.05 -4.00
C PHE A 114 -5.65 -21.02 -3.09
N PRO A 115 -5.76 -21.28 -1.78
CA PRO A 115 -5.31 -22.48 -1.05
C PRO A 115 -6.12 -23.75 -1.39
N ASN A 116 -5.53 -24.94 -1.18
CA ASN A 116 -6.18 -26.25 -1.40
C ASN A 116 -5.57 -27.36 -0.54
N ASP A 117 -6.25 -28.51 -0.46
CA ASP A 117 -5.85 -29.65 0.37
C ASP A 117 -4.61 -30.42 -0.15
N LYS A 118 -4.30 -30.29 -1.45
CA LYS A 118 -3.13 -30.95 -2.05
C LYS A 118 -1.82 -30.28 -1.62
N TYR A 119 -1.84 -28.98 -1.39
CA TYR A 119 -0.70 -28.18 -0.95
C TYR A 119 -1.06 -27.35 0.30
N PRO A 120 -1.28 -28.02 1.45
CA PRO A 120 -1.75 -27.35 2.65
C PRO A 120 -0.69 -26.42 3.25
N GLU A 121 -1.11 -25.25 3.71
CA GLU A 121 -0.23 -24.30 4.40
C GLU A 121 -0.02 -24.70 5.87
N THR A 122 0.90 -25.64 6.10
CA THR A 122 1.17 -26.22 7.43
C THR A 122 2.17 -25.43 8.27
N GLY A 123 3.01 -24.59 7.65
CA GLY A 123 3.89 -23.68 8.38
C GLY A 123 3.08 -22.55 8.99
N VAL A 124 3.29 -22.26 10.28
CA VAL A 124 2.54 -21.23 11.00
C VAL A 124 3.50 -20.30 11.72
N LEU A 125 3.29 -18.99 11.54
CA LEU A 125 3.88 -17.95 12.38
C LEU A 125 2.75 -17.24 13.13
N GLU A 126 2.87 -17.18 14.45
CA GLU A 126 1.95 -16.46 15.33
C GLU A 126 2.62 -15.18 15.82
N THR A 127 1.83 -14.12 15.90
CA THR A 127 2.29 -12.78 16.29
C THR A 127 1.35 -12.21 17.34
N HIS A 128 1.87 -11.35 18.21
CA HIS A 128 1.20 -10.91 19.43
C HIS A 128 1.08 -9.39 19.55
N TRP A 129 1.88 -8.63 18.80
CA TRP A 129 1.82 -7.17 18.85
C TRP A 129 0.51 -6.65 18.25
N GLY A 130 -0.06 -5.63 18.89
CA GLY A 130 -1.30 -5.00 18.43
C GLY A 130 -2.48 -5.97 18.47
N ARG A 131 -2.94 -6.39 17.28
CA ARG A 131 -3.94 -7.45 17.13
C ARG A 131 -3.21 -8.76 16.79
N PRO A 132 -3.31 -9.82 17.61
CA PRO A 132 -2.66 -11.09 17.32
C PRO A 132 -3.06 -11.65 15.95
N GLN A 133 -2.08 -12.08 15.17
CA GLN A 133 -2.28 -12.55 13.80
C GLN A 133 -1.58 -13.89 13.57
N ARG A 134 -2.14 -14.68 12.66
CA ARG A 134 -1.63 -15.99 12.25
C ARG A 134 -1.31 -15.99 10.76
N PHE A 135 -0.07 -16.25 10.42
CA PHE A 135 0.41 -16.35 9.03
C PHE A 135 0.71 -17.80 8.69
N THR A 136 0.19 -18.25 7.56
CA THR A 136 0.29 -19.64 7.09
C THR A 136 1.13 -19.74 5.82
N PHE A 137 1.91 -20.80 5.71
CA PHE A 137 2.82 -21.04 4.59
C PHE A 137 2.83 -22.51 4.19
N TYR A 138 2.97 -22.77 2.90
CA TYR A 138 3.25 -24.10 2.38
C TYR A 138 4.74 -24.43 2.56
N THR A 139 5.02 -25.42 3.40
CA THR A 139 6.40 -25.83 3.76
C THR A 139 6.92 -27.03 2.97
N GLY A 140 6.11 -27.61 2.07
CA GLY A 140 6.53 -28.77 1.27
C GLY A 140 7.54 -28.43 0.16
N LYS A 141 7.75 -27.14 -0.14
CA LYS A 141 8.77 -26.63 -1.07
C LYS A 141 9.32 -25.31 -0.53
N SER A 142 10.62 -25.12 -0.65
CA SER A 142 11.27 -23.82 -0.39
C SER A 142 12.24 -23.48 -1.50
N ILE A 143 12.52 -22.18 -1.68
CA ILE A 143 13.56 -21.69 -2.58
C ILE A 143 14.61 -20.99 -1.73
N LEU A 144 15.88 -21.30 -1.96
CA LEU A 144 16.98 -20.51 -1.43
C LEU A 144 17.26 -19.35 -2.39
N TYR A 145 16.89 -18.13 -1.98
CA TYR A 145 17.14 -16.92 -2.76
C TYR A 145 17.74 -15.85 -1.85
N ASN A 146 18.80 -15.18 -2.31
CA ASN A 146 19.56 -14.22 -1.51
C ASN A 146 19.97 -14.73 -0.11
N ARG A 147 20.35 -16.02 -0.02
CA ARG A 147 20.69 -16.72 1.23
C ARG A 147 19.55 -16.78 2.26
N TYR A 148 18.30 -16.73 1.79
CA TYR A 148 17.10 -16.85 2.61
C TYR A 148 16.16 -17.92 2.03
N HIS A 149 15.56 -18.74 2.88
CA HIS A 149 14.57 -19.73 2.48
C HIS A 149 13.19 -19.06 2.36
N ILE A 150 12.63 -19.11 1.16
CA ILE A 150 11.32 -18.54 0.85
C ILE A 150 10.32 -19.68 0.78
N PHE A 151 9.19 -19.50 1.47
CA PHE A 151 8.04 -20.40 1.47
C PHE A 151 6.83 -19.66 0.91
N ALA A 152 6.03 -20.34 0.09
CA ALA A 152 4.82 -19.75 -0.44
C ALA A 152 3.78 -19.56 0.66
N SER A 153 3.10 -18.42 0.67
CA SER A 153 1.86 -18.16 1.40
C SER A 153 0.77 -17.78 0.40
N PHE A 154 -0.03 -18.75 -0.01
CA PHE A 154 -1.21 -18.53 -0.86
C PHE A 154 -2.23 -17.64 -0.15
N SER A 155 -2.49 -17.87 1.14
CA SER A 155 -3.40 -17.02 1.92
C SER A 155 -2.85 -15.59 2.05
N GLY A 156 -1.53 -15.44 2.25
CA GLY A 156 -0.87 -14.14 2.26
C GLY A 156 -0.93 -13.42 0.91
N LYS A 157 -0.76 -14.16 -0.20
CA LYS A 157 -0.86 -13.64 -1.57
C LYS A 157 -2.27 -13.20 -1.93
N VAL A 158 -3.29 -13.94 -1.51
CA VAL A 158 -4.69 -13.54 -1.59
C VAL A 158 -4.90 -12.19 -0.91
N ARG A 159 -4.49 -12.04 0.36
CA ARG A 159 -4.61 -10.78 1.10
C ARG A 159 -3.93 -9.60 0.40
N PHE A 160 -2.75 -9.84 -0.17
CA PHE A 160 -2.06 -8.82 -0.95
C PHE A 160 -2.83 -8.38 -2.20
N TYR A 161 -3.37 -9.32 -2.97
CA TYR A 161 -4.18 -8.95 -4.14
C TYR A 161 -5.43 -8.17 -3.74
N LYS A 162 -6.09 -8.54 -2.63
CA LYS A 162 -7.21 -7.78 -2.10
C LYS A 162 -6.79 -6.34 -1.73
N VAL A 163 -5.68 -6.17 -1.00
CA VAL A 163 -5.18 -4.83 -0.62
C VAL A 163 -4.78 -4.01 -1.85
N GLN A 164 -4.08 -4.60 -2.82
CA GLN A 164 -3.74 -3.93 -4.07
C GLN A 164 -5.01 -3.49 -4.81
N TYR A 165 -5.99 -4.38 -4.96
CA TYR A 165 -7.25 -4.09 -5.63
C TYR A 165 -8.02 -2.98 -4.95
N MET A 166 -8.13 -3.01 -3.62
CA MET A 166 -8.84 -1.98 -2.85
C MET A 166 -8.11 -0.63 -2.84
N THR A 167 -6.77 -0.64 -2.89
CA THR A 167 -5.95 0.57 -3.08
C THR A 167 -6.24 1.20 -4.45
N GLU A 168 -6.24 0.39 -5.52
CA GLU A 168 -6.60 0.84 -6.86
C GLU A 168 -8.05 1.33 -6.93
N ALA A 169 -8.99 0.61 -6.29
CA ALA A 169 -10.40 0.94 -6.27
C ALA A 169 -10.66 2.30 -5.59
N ALA A 170 -10.03 2.54 -4.44
CA ALA A 170 -10.17 3.80 -3.70
C ALA A 170 -9.82 4.99 -4.60
N TYR A 171 -8.63 4.96 -5.20
CA TYR A 171 -8.15 6.00 -6.10
C TYR A 171 -9.09 6.18 -7.31
N ASN A 172 -9.46 5.08 -7.96
CA ASN A 172 -10.26 5.14 -9.18
C ASN A 172 -11.71 5.61 -8.94
N LEU A 173 -12.31 5.27 -7.80
CA LEU A 173 -13.63 5.76 -7.40
C LEU A 173 -13.56 7.25 -7.04
N ALA A 174 -12.54 7.69 -6.30
CA ALA A 174 -12.30 9.11 -6.05
C ALA A 174 -12.10 9.90 -7.36
N PHE A 175 -11.36 9.34 -8.31
CA PHE A 175 -11.16 9.95 -9.61
C PHE A 175 -12.44 9.98 -10.45
N LEU A 176 -13.24 8.91 -10.46
CA LEU A 176 -14.57 8.91 -11.09
C LEU A 176 -15.51 9.96 -10.50
N TYR A 177 -15.48 10.18 -9.19
CA TYR A 177 -16.22 11.28 -8.57
C TYR A 177 -15.81 12.63 -9.17
N ARG A 178 -14.50 12.89 -9.32
CA ARG A 178 -14.02 14.15 -9.90
C ARG A 178 -14.39 14.34 -11.36
N LEU A 179 -14.39 13.27 -12.14
CA LEU A 179 -14.77 13.31 -13.56
C LEU A 179 -16.29 13.42 -13.79
N THR A 180 -17.10 12.81 -12.92
CA THR A 180 -18.55 12.66 -13.17
C THR A 180 -19.42 13.52 -12.26
N GLY A 181 -18.91 13.94 -11.10
CA GLY A 181 -19.67 14.58 -10.03
C GLY A 181 -20.60 13.63 -9.27
N HIS A 182 -20.60 12.33 -9.56
CA HIS A 182 -21.53 11.37 -8.95
C HIS A 182 -21.05 10.99 -7.53
N PHE A 183 -21.69 11.61 -6.53
CA PHE A 183 -21.30 11.53 -5.11
C PHE A 183 -21.11 10.10 -4.53
N PRO A 184 -21.90 9.07 -4.92
CA PRO A 184 -21.69 7.71 -4.44
C PRO A 184 -20.29 7.14 -4.66
N TYR A 185 -19.57 7.58 -5.71
CA TYR A 185 -18.18 7.16 -5.90
C TYR A 185 -17.26 7.71 -4.79
N ALA A 186 -17.47 8.95 -4.35
CA ALA A 186 -16.72 9.54 -3.25
C ALA A 186 -17.07 8.85 -1.91
N GLN A 187 -18.34 8.50 -1.71
CA GLN A 187 -18.79 7.76 -0.52
C GLN A 187 -18.10 6.41 -0.40
N LYS A 188 -18.07 5.62 -1.48
CA LYS A 188 -17.41 4.31 -1.48
C LYS A 188 -15.89 4.44 -1.31
N ALA A 189 -15.25 5.43 -1.93
CA ALA A 189 -13.82 5.70 -1.70
C ALA A 189 -13.53 6.10 -0.24
N ARG A 190 -14.41 6.89 0.41
CA ARG A 190 -14.34 7.17 1.85
C ARG A 190 -14.44 5.91 2.70
N GLU A 191 -15.38 5.01 2.40
CA GLU A 191 -15.53 3.75 3.14
C GLU A 191 -14.24 2.93 3.09
N ILE A 192 -13.61 2.84 1.92
CA ILE A 192 -12.34 2.13 1.73
C ILE A 192 -11.21 2.77 2.56
N LEU A 193 -11.06 4.10 2.49
CA LEU A 193 -10.07 4.82 3.31
C LEU A 193 -10.28 4.58 4.80
N LEU A 194 -11.53 4.66 5.28
CA LEU A 194 -11.83 4.44 6.69
C LEU A 194 -11.55 3.01 7.14
N ARG A 195 -11.80 2.03 6.27
CA ARG A 195 -11.45 0.64 6.56
C ARG A 195 -9.94 0.44 6.64
N PHE A 196 -9.18 1.00 5.69
CA PHE A 196 -7.71 0.98 5.81
C PHE A 196 -7.24 1.67 7.09
N ALA A 197 -7.81 2.83 7.45
CA ALA A 197 -7.44 3.55 8.68
C ALA A 197 -7.80 2.79 9.96
N GLU A 198 -8.71 1.83 9.89
CA GLU A 198 -9.05 0.96 11.01
C GLU A 198 -8.00 -0.13 11.25
N VAL A 199 -7.53 -0.78 10.18
CA VAL A 199 -6.68 -1.97 10.28
C VAL A 199 -5.20 -1.68 10.08
N TYR A 200 -4.86 -0.71 9.23
CA TYR A 200 -3.48 -0.40 8.88
C TYR A 200 -2.64 -0.20 10.14
N PRO A 201 -3.09 0.51 11.20
CA PRO A 201 -2.32 0.67 12.43
C PRO A 201 -1.83 -0.61 13.10
N TYR A 202 -2.53 -1.72 12.87
CA TYR A 202 -2.25 -3.03 13.46
C TYR A 202 -1.55 -3.98 12.49
N TRP A 203 -1.36 -3.58 11.23
CA TRP A 203 -0.57 -4.34 10.27
C TRP A 203 0.92 -4.28 10.63
N LEU A 204 1.55 -5.44 10.66
CA LEU A 204 2.93 -5.64 11.07
C LEU A 204 3.89 -5.25 9.94
N ALA A 205 5.10 -4.84 10.32
CA ALA A 205 6.18 -4.68 9.36
C ALA A 205 6.73 -6.05 8.95
N HIS A 206 6.89 -6.29 7.66
CA HIS A 206 7.44 -7.54 7.13
C HIS A 206 8.36 -7.30 5.94
N GLY A 207 9.24 -8.27 5.70
CA GLY A 207 10.08 -8.32 4.51
C GLY A 207 9.44 -9.23 3.46
N MET A 208 9.69 -8.93 2.18
CA MET A 208 9.13 -9.66 1.04
C MET A 208 9.45 -11.16 0.96
N TYR A 209 10.32 -11.66 1.84
CA TYR A 209 10.91 -13.00 1.83
C TYR A 209 10.21 -14.01 2.76
N GLY A 210 9.34 -13.56 3.66
CA GLY A 210 8.65 -14.44 4.60
C GLY A 210 8.69 -13.99 6.06
N ASP A 211 9.46 -12.95 6.37
CA ASP A 211 9.87 -12.60 7.71
C ASP A 211 9.12 -11.40 8.27
N ILE A 212 8.71 -11.49 9.53
CA ILE A 212 7.72 -10.57 10.12
C ILE A 212 8.29 -10.03 11.43
N ALA A 213 8.30 -8.71 11.60
CA ALA A 213 8.61 -8.07 12.85
C ALA A 213 7.34 -8.03 13.72
N ASP A 214 7.23 -8.94 14.69
CA ASP A 214 6.14 -8.99 15.69
C ASP A 214 6.29 -7.88 16.74
N MET A 215 6.21 -6.63 16.29
CA MET A 215 6.46 -5.43 17.09
C MET A 215 5.76 -4.22 16.51
N ASP A 216 5.90 -3.08 17.19
CA ASP A 216 5.42 -1.80 16.67
C ASP A 216 6.10 -1.47 15.33
N PRO A 217 5.33 -1.33 14.23
CA PRO A 217 5.88 -1.05 12.92
C PRO A 217 6.60 0.29 12.87
N ARG A 218 6.26 1.23 13.77
CA ARG A 218 6.97 2.51 13.91
C ARG A 218 8.36 2.34 14.51
N ILE A 219 8.58 1.27 15.29
CA ILE A 219 9.90 0.88 15.81
C ILE A 219 10.66 0.14 14.71
N ALA A 220 10.02 -0.82 14.04
CA ALA A 220 10.66 -1.55 12.93
C ALA A 220 11.12 -0.63 11.79
N GLY A 221 10.33 0.40 11.46
CA GLY A 221 10.64 1.42 10.46
C GLY A 221 11.65 2.49 10.88
N GLN A 222 12.17 2.48 12.10
CA GLN A 222 13.27 3.36 12.50
C GLN A 222 14.62 2.80 12.04
N ASP A 223 14.83 1.50 12.26
CA ASP A 223 16.03 0.79 11.84
C ASP A 223 15.74 -0.71 11.65
N PRO A 224 15.25 -1.13 10.46
CA PRO A 224 14.95 -2.52 10.19
C PRO A 224 16.21 -3.39 10.14
N ALA A 225 17.42 -2.83 10.17
CA ALA A 225 18.65 -3.60 10.28
C ALA A 225 19.04 -3.91 11.74
N ASN A 226 18.47 -3.19 12.72
CA ASN A 226 18.79 -3.32 14.15
C ASN A 226 17.52 -3.31 15.02
N LEU A 227 16.69 -4.34 14.87
CA LEU A 227 15.45 -4.48 15.63
C LEU A 227 15.73 -4.68 17.14
N PRO A 228 14.87 -4.20 18.05
CA PRO A 228 15.07 -4.39 19.49
C PRO A 228 15.07 -5.86 19.94
N TYR A 229 14.30 -6.71 19.25
CA TYR A 229 14.24 -8.14 19.45
C TYR A 229 14.10 -8.89 18.11
N PRO A 230 14.39 -10.20 18.08
CA PRO A 230 14.39 -10.96 16.85
C PRO A 230 13.04 -10.93 16.14
N ARG A 231 13.07 -10.87 14.80
CA ARG A 231 11.88 -11.07 13.98
C ARG A 231 11.44 -12.53 13.97
N THR A 232 10.21 -12.79 13.58
CA THR A 232 9.68 -14.14 13.40
C THR A 232 9.84 -14.60 11.95
N CYS A 233 10.27 -15.84 11.74
CA CYS A 233 10.39 -16.46 10.42
C CYS A 233 10.32 -17.99 10.51
N LEU A 234 10.06 -18.65 9.37
CA LEU A 234 10.06 -20.11 9.31
C LEU A 234 11.49 -20.69 9.24
N PRO A 235 11.75 -21.84 9.90
CA PRO A 235 13.01 -22.56 9.72
C PRO A 235 13.16 -23.03 8.26
N PRO A 236 14.40 -23.16 7.75
CA PRO A 236 15.67 -23.07 8.48
C PRO A 236 16.20 -21.64 8.61
N ASN A 237 15.43 -20.60 8.27
CA ASN A 237 15.88 -19.23 8.50
C ASN A 237 16.03 -18.95 9.99
N GLU A 238 17.07 -18.20 10.33
CA GLU A 238 17.33 -17.81 11.71
C GLU A 238 16.54 -16.56 12.10
N SER A 239 15.89 -16.64 13.25
CA SER A 239 15.28 -15.49 13.92
C SER A 239 16.37 -14.59 14.49
N ILE A 240 16.65 -13.49 13.80
CA ILE A 240 17.66 -12.49 14.20
C ILE A 240 17.05 -11.09 14.26
N ARG A 241 17.79 -10.13 14.83
CA ARG A 241 17.37 -8.74 15.09
C ARG A 241 17.45 -7.82 13.87
N SER A 242 16.95 -8.25 12.72
CA SER A 242 16.90 -7.47 11.48
C SER A 242 15.83 -8.00 10.56
N ILE A 243 15.15 -7.18 9.76
CA ILE A 243 14.39 -7.65 8.59
C ILE A 243 15.38 -8.03 7.49
N HIS A 244 15.13 -9.14 6.79
CA HIS A 244 15.98 -9.57 5.69
C HIS A 244 16.01 -8.49 4.60
N VAL A 245 17.22 -8.06 4.23
CA VAL A 245 17.53 -6.92 3.33
C VAL A 245 16.98 -5.54 3.76
N GLY A 246 16.50 -5.40 4.99
CA GLY A 246 16.12 -4.11 5.58
C GLY A 246 15.06 -3.34 4.77
N TYR A 247 15.24 -2.02 4.62
CA TYR A 247 14.28 -1.15 3.92
C TYR A 247 13.96 -1.57 2.48
N TRP A 248 14.89 -2.23 1.79
CA TRP A 248 14.69 -2.61 0.40
C TRP A 248 13.54 -3.62 0.20
N SER A 249 13.19 -4.39 1.24
CA SER A 249 12.04 -5.31 1.22
C SER A 249 10.91 -4.94 2.15
N LEU A 250 11.10 -3.94 3.02
CA LEU A 250 10.20 -3.60 4.10
C LEU A 250 8.85 -3.13 3.56
N GLY A 251 7.77 -3.60 4.14
CA GLY A 251 6.41 -3.14 3.85
C GLY A 251 5.42 -3.55 4.92
N ARG A 252 4.18 -3.05 4.77
CA ARG A 252 3.02 -3.45 5.57
C ARG A 252 1.88 -3.82 4.63
N ALA A 253 1.37 -2.84 3.88
CA ALA A 253 0.40 -3.07 2.81
C ALA A 253 1.07 -3.68 1.57
N THR A 254 2.32 -3.26 1.32
CA THR A 254 3.16 -3.76 0.24
C THR A 254 4.15 -4.79 0.78
N ALA A 255 4.78 -5.55 -0.12
CA ALA A 255 5.83 -6.50 0.21
C ALA A 255 7.04 -6.27 -0.71
N SER A 256 7.51 -5.01 -0.85
CA SER A 256 8.44 -4.66 -1.93
C SER A 256 9.45 -3.55 -1.63
N GLY A 257 9.46 -2.98 -0.42
CA GLY A 257 10.24 -1.77 -0.13
C GLY A 257 9.61 -0.49 -0.70
N GLN A 258 8.46 -0.58 -1.38
CA GLN A 258 7.75 0.54 -2.03
C GLN A 258 6.43 0.85 -1.31
N GLU A 259 6.40 0.81 0.02
CA GLU A 259 5.20 1.16 0.78
C GLU A 259 4.68 2.56 0.41
N GLY A 260 5.61 3.50 0.21
CA GLY A 260 5.30 4.86 -0.21
C GLY A 260 4.62 4.92 -1.59
N GLY A 261 5.25 4.33 -2.61
CA GLY A 261 4.70 4.38 -3.97
C GLY A 261 3.49 3.47 -4.19
N GLY A 262 3.53 2.25 -3.66
CA GLY A 262 2.55 1.21 -3.92
C GLY A 262 1.28 1.33 -3.10
N PHE A 263 1.31 1.99 -1.95
CA PHE A 263 0.15 2.15 -1.07
C PHE A 263 -0.09 3.60 -0.66
N LEU A 264 0.88 4.27 -0.04
CA LEU A 264 0.64 5.56 0.60
C LEU A 264 0.34 6.68 -0.39
N LEU A 265 1.05 6.73 -1.52
CA LEU A 265 0.82 7.74 -2.54
C LEU A 265 -0.59 7.64 -3.16
N PRO A 266 -1.08 6.46 -3.57
CA PRO A 266 -2.49 6.26 -3.91
C PRO A 266 -3.47 6.72 -2.81
N MET A 267 -3.18 6.44 -1.53
CA MET A 267 -4.04 6.90 -0.41
C MET A 267 -4.03 8.43 -0.26
N CYS A 268 -2.87 9.07 -0.40
CA CYS A 268 -2.74 10.52 -0.40
C CYS A 268 -3.59 11.16 -1.51
N ILE A 269 -3.46 10.64 -2.73
CA ILE A 269 -4.19 11.15 -3.89
C ILE A 269 -5.69 10.91 -3.73
N THR A 270 -6.08 9.72 -3.27
CA THR A 270 -7.48 9.40 -2.99
C THR A 270 -8.04 10.41 -2.00
N TYR A 271 -7.39 10.58 -0.85
CA TYR A 271 -7.84 11.51 0.19
C TYR A 271 -7.95 12.94 -0.36
N SER A 272 -6.95 13.43 -1.10
CA SER A 272 -6.98 14.80 -1.64
C SER A 272 -8.10 15.03 -2.66
N LEU A 273 -8.41 14.03 -3.50
CA LEU A 273 -9.46 14.13 -4.51
C LEU A 273 -10.86 14.26 -3.89
N ILE A 274 -11.12 13.65 -2.74
CA ILE A 274 -12.47 13.63 -2.13
C ILE A 274 -12.57 14.39 -0.81
N ALA A 275 -11.47 14.99 -0.33
CA ALA A 275 -11.43 15.69 0.96
C ALA A 275 -12.57 16.72 1.08
N ASP A 276 -12.72 17.59 0.08
CA ASP A 276 -13.72 18.67 0.08
C ASP A 276 -15.02 18.29 -0.65
N ALA A 277 -15.25 16.99 -0.88
CA ALA A 277 -16.51 16.53 -1.44
C ALA A 277 -17.68 16.85 -0.49
N VAL A 278 -18.79 17.31 -1.08
CA VAL A 278 -20.06 17.56 -0.38
C VAL A 278 -21.19 16.81 -1.09
N SER A 279 -22.17 16.36 -0.32
CA SER A 279 -23.38 15.73 -0.85
C SER A 279 -24.24 16.74 -1.61
N PRO A 280 -25.25 16.28 -2.39
CA PRO A 280 -26.24 17.17 -3.01
C PRO A 280 -26.96 18.11 -2.00
N GLU A 281 -27.04 17.70 -0.73
CA GLU A 281 -27.62 18.46 0.38
C GLU A 281 -26.59 19.38 1.08
N ASN A 282 -25.39 19.56 0.51
CA ASN A 282 -24.26 20.32 1.07
C ASN A 282 -23.71 19.78 2.40
N ILE A 283 -23.83 18.47 2.64
CA ILE A 283 -23.22 17.83 3.81
C ILE A 283 -21.79 17.42 3.45
N PRO A 284 -20.75 17.82 4.21
CA PRO A 284 -19.39 17.36 3.98
C PRO A 284 -19.27 15.84 4.01
N LEU A 285 -18.50 15.27 3.08
CA LEU A 285 -18.30 13.83 2.97
C LEU A 285 -17.69 13.22 4.25
N PHE A 286 -16.71 13.93 4.83
CA PHE A 286 -16.02 13.49 6.04
C PHE A 286 -16.43 14.34 7.24
N THR A 287 -16.56 13.68 8.38
CA THR A 287 -16.48 14.36 9.67
C THR A 287 -15.04 14.77 9.97
N GLN A 288 -14.84 15.65 10.95
CA GLN A 288 -13.49 16.03 11.40
C GLN A 288 -12.74 14.83 11.99
N GLU A 289 -13.42 13.99 12.77
CA GLU A 289 -12.83 12.79 13.36
C GLU A 289 -12.36 11.79 12.31
N GLU A 290 -13.12 11.63 11.22
CA GLU A 290 -12.75 10.75 10.11
C GLU A 290 -11.52 11.26 9.35
N ARG A 291 -11.44 12.57 9.12
CA ARG A 291 -10.24 13.19 8.53
C ARG A 291 -9.02 12.93 9.41
N TYR A 292 -9.15 13.14 10.72
CA TYR A 292 -8.07 12.89 11.68
C TYR A 292 -7.67 11.43 11.73
N LYS A 293 -8.64 10.52 11.64
CA LYS A 293 -8.38 9.10 11.58
C LYS A 293 -7.55 8.74 10.36
N ILE A 294 -7.94 9.18 9.15
CA ILE A 294 -7.20 8.89 7.91
C ILE A 294 -5.79 9.48 7.94
N GLU A 295 -5.65 10.73 8.32
CA GLU A 295 -4.36 11.42 8.36
C GLU A 295 -3.40 10.77 9.34
N LYS A 296 -3.87 10.46 10.55
CA LYS A 296 -3.03 9.84 11.58
C LYS A 296 -2.73 8.38 11.27
N ASP A 297 -3.77 7.59 11.03
CA ASP A 297 -3.71 6.13 11.06
C ASP A 297 -3.29 5.52 9.71
N ILE A 298 -3.32 6.30 8.62
CA ILE A 298 -2.76 5.90 7.31
C ILE A 298 -1.54 6.75 6.96
N LEU A 299 -1.72 8.08 6.86
CA LEU A 299 -0.70 8.92 6.22
C LEU A 299 0.55 9.05 7.11
N LEU A 300 0.38 9.56 8.33
CA LEU A 300 1.49 9.74 9.28
C LEU A 300 2.05 8.39 9.73
N GLU A 301 1.18 7.43 10.06
CA GLU A 301 1.64 6.13 10.52
C GLU A 301 2.34 5.34 9.43
N GLY A 302 1.80 5.32 8.22
CA GLY A 302 2.40 4.60 7.11
C GLY A 302 3.73 5.17 6.68
N ILE A 303 3.85 6.50 6.61
CA ILE A 303 5.11 7.11 6.16
C ILE A 303 6.25 6.88 7.15
N SER A 304 5.92 6.71 8.44
CA SER A 304 6.88 6.38 9.49
C SER A 304 7.70 5.12 9.20
N LEU A 305 7.17 4.20 8.37
CA LEU A 305 7.85 2.96 8.00
C LEU A 305 9.12 3.20 7.17
N VAL A 306 9.18 4.28 6.38
CA VAL A 306 10.19 4.45 5.33
C VAL A 306 10.95 5.78 5.39
N VAL A 307 10.51 6.75 6.22
CA VAL A 307 11.16 8.08 6.37
C VAL A 307 12.53 8.08 7.05
N ASN A 308 13.01 6.92 7.47
CA ASN A 308 14.36 6.74 7.99
C ASN A 308 15.29 6.00 7.00
N ASP A 309 14.81 5.63 5.81
CA ASP A 309 15.66 5.10 4.74
C ASP A 309 16.41 6.23 4.04
N THR A 310 17.68 6.42 4.41
CA THR A 310 18.55 7.43 3.80
C THR A 310 19.13 6.99 2.45
N LYS A 311 18.99 5.72 2.06
CA LYS A 311 19.56 5.20 0.82
C LYS A 311 18.68 5.53 -0.37
N LEU A 312 19.32 5.82 -1.51
CA LEU A 312 18.64 5.91 -2.80
C LEU A 312 18.76 4.56 -3.52
N ASN A 313 17.62 4.07 -3.99
CA ASN A 313 17.48 2.89 -4.82
C ASN A 313 16.17 2.93 -5.61
N ASN A 314 15.96 1.97 -6.51
CA ASN A 314 14.73 1.82 -7.28
C ASN A 314 13.44 1.72 -6.44
N LYS A 315 13.52 1.38 -5.15
CA LYS A 315 12.38 1.35 -4.22
C LYS A 315 12.17 2.70 -3.53
N SER A 316 13.25 3.28 -3.01
CA SER A 316 13.17 4.44 -2.13
C SER A 316 12.76 5.74 -2.84
N CYS A 317 12.94 5.87 -4.15
CA CYS A 317 12.47 7.04 -4.90
C CYS A 317 10.98 7.32 -4.67
N SER A 318 10.14 6.29 -4.81
CA SER A 318 8.71 6.41 -4.59
C SER A 318 8.33 6.71 -3.12
N ASN A 319 9.15 6.24 -2.18
CA ASN A 319 8.98 6.54 -0.75
C ASN A 319 9.28 8.01 -0.44
N ARG A 320 10.24 8.64 -1.13
CA ARG A 320 10.53 10.08 -1.02
C ARG A 320 9.36 10.93 -1.50
N PHE A 321 8.77 10.58 -2.64
CA PHE A 321 7.58 11.27 -3.14
C PHE A 321 6.38 11.11 -2.21
N ALA A 322 6.16 9.91 -1.66
CA ALA A 322 5.12 9.69 -0.67
C ALA A 322 5.35 10.54 0.61
N ALA A 323 6.60 10.68 1.07
CA ALA A 323 6.91 11.54 2.21
C ALA A 323 6.57 13.00 1.94
N LEU A 324 6.93 13.52 0.76
CA LEU A 324 6.54 14.86 0.34
C LEU A 324 5.01 15.04 0.34
N ALA A 325 4.30 14.09 -0.26
CA ALA A 325 2.84 14.10 -0.33
C ALA A 325 2.18 14.11 1.06
N VAL A 326 2.61 13.22 1.95
CA VAL A 326 2.11 13.16 3.34
C VAL A 326 2.42 14.48 4.05
N GLY A 327 3.64 14.99 3.93
CA GLY A 327 4.04 16.26 4.54
C GLY A 327 3.17 17.44 4.09
N ILE A 328 2.85 17.55 2.80
CA ILE A 328 1.96 18.59 2.26
C ILE A 328 0.54 18.46 2.83
N LEU A 329 -0.01 17.24 2.85
CA LEU A 329 -1.37 16.99 3.33
C LEU A 329 -1.54 17.21 4.85
N THR A 330 -0.48 16.98 5.61
CA THR A 330 -0.52 16.97 7.08
C THR A 330 0.17 18.19 7.72
N GLY A 331 0.90 18.99 6.95
CA GLY A 331 1.65 20.14 7.48
C GLY A 331 2.88 19.75 8.28
N VAL A 332 3.39 18.53 8.10
CA VAL A 332 4.59 18.02 8.77
C VAL A 332 5.81 18.35 7.92
N GLU A 333 6.51 19.42 8.31
CA GLU A 333 7.59 20.01 7.52
C GLU A 333 8.78 19.07 7.33
N GLU A 334 9.11 18.24 8.31
CA GLU A 334 10.22 17.30 8.20
C GLU A 334 10.01 16.26 7.08
N TYR A 335 8.76 15.87 6.79
CA TYR A 335 8.45 14.97 5.68
C TYR A 335 8.56 15.69 4.33
N ILE A 336 8.15 16.96 4.26
CA ILE A 336 8.34 17.82 3.09
C ILE A 336 9.84 17.92 2.78
N ARG A 337 10.66 18.26 3.78
CA ARG A 337 12.11 18.38 3.64
C ARG A 337 12.75 17.06 3.20
N PHE A 338 12.40 15.94 3.84
CA PHE A 338 12.92 14.61 3.49
C PHE A 338 12.57 14.20 2.05
N GLY A 339 11.36 14.52 1.60
CA GLY A 339 10.92 14.25 0.24
C GLY A 339 11.60 15.15 -0.81
N LEU A 340 11.74 16.46 -0.54
CA LEU A 340 12.44 17.40 -1.40
C LEU A 340 13.93 17.08 -1.52
N GLU A 341 14.60 16.80 -0.41
CA GLU A 341 15.99 16.34 -0.40
C GLU A 341 16.14 15.07 -1.23
N GLY A 342 15.22 14.11 -1.04
CA GLY A 342 15.17 12.90 -1.85
C GLY A 342 15.07 13.18 -3.35
N PHE A 343 14.18 14.10 -3.76
CA PHE A 343 14.05 14.49 -5.16
C PHE A 343 15.34 15.08 -5.74
N PHE A 344 15.98 16.01 -5.04
CA PHE A 344 17.23 16.62 -5.50
C PHE A 344 18.34 15.57 -5.61
N ASN A 345 18.53 14.75 -4.58
CA ASN A 345 19.56 13.71 -4.60
C ASN A 345 19.29 12.67 -5.73
N ILE A 346 18.03 12.36 -6.05
CA ILE A 346 17.71 11.49 -7.19
C ILE A 346 18.12 12.15 -8.50
N VAL A 347 17.76 13.41 -8.73
CA VAL A 347 18.10 14.11 -9.97
C VAL A 347 19.61 14.32 -10.12
N GLU A 348 20.30 14.61 -9.02
CA GLU A 348 21.74 14.93 -9.02
C GLU A 348 22.64 13.70 -8.98
N ASP A 349 22.28 12.67 -8.20
CA ASP A 349 23.18 11.54 -7.90
C ASP A 349 22.73 10.20 -8.51
N TRP A 350 21.42 10.02 -8.80
CA TRP A 350 20.91 8.73 -9.31
C TRP A 350 21.02 8.63 -10.84
N TYR A 351 20.75 9.72 -11.54
CA TYR A 351 20.90 9.81 -12.99
C TYR A 351 22.34 10.16 -13.37
N LEU A 352 22.87 9.46 -14.37
CA LEU A 352 24.14 9.77 -15.00
C LEU A 352 24.00 11.04 -15.86
N LYS A 353 25.13 11.64 -16.26
CA LYS A 353 25.17 12.91 -17.02
C LYS A 353 24.44 12.87 -18.36
N ASP A 354 24.22 11.68 -18.91
CA ASP A 354 23.49 11.44 -20.15
C ASP A 354 21.99 11.14 -19.93
N GLY A 355 21.53 11.18 -18.67
CA GLY A 355 20.16 10.89 -18.27
C GLY A 355 19.85 9.40 -18.06
N SER A 356 20.83 8.51 -18.18
CA SER A 356 20.64 7.07 -17.87
C SER A 356 20.70 6.82 -16.35
N THR A 357 20.20 5.67 -15.88
CA THR A 357 20.35 5.22 -14.48
C THR A 357 21.37 4.10 -14.39
N SER A 358 21.81 3.77 -13.18
CA SER A 358 22.62 2.56 -12.93
C SER A 358 21.80 1.26 -12.98
N GLU A 359 20.48 1.37 -13.15
CA GLU A 359 19.56 0.24 -13.27
C GLU A 359 19.34 -0.13 -14.74
N SER A 360 18.68 -1.27 -14.99
CA SER A 360 18.27 -1.63 -16.34
C SER A 360 17.20 -0.67 -16.87
N PRO A 361 17.07 -0.42 -18.18
CA PRO A 361 16.13 0.56 -18.75
C PRO A 361 14.64 0.44 -18.37
N SER A 362 14.22 -0.72 -17.85
CA SER A 362 12.85 -0.91 -17.34
C SER A 362 12.60 -0.28 -15.95
N TYR A 363 13.67 -0.04 -15.20
CA TYR A 363 13.69 0.61 -13.89
C TYR A 363 14.15 2.06 -14.04
#